data_AF-A0A9D8HR52-F1
#
_entry.id   AF-A0A9D8HR52-F1
#
_cell.length_a   1.000
_cell.length_b   1.000
_cell.length_c   1.000
_cell.angle_alpha   90.00
_cell.angle_beta   90.00
_cell.angle_gamma   90.00
#
_symmetry.space_group_name_H-M   'P 1'
#
loop_
_entity.id
_entity.type
_entity.pdbx_description
1 polymer ?
#
loop_
_entity_poly.entity_id
_entity_poly.type
_entity_poly.pdbx_seq_one_letter_code
_entity_poly.pdbx_strand_id
1 'polypeptide(L)'
;MLYIGSADGGSGGDPLNLSQNLASIFGKILRIDPLGNNRGNKQYGIPKDNPFAGTPNVLAEIYAIGVRNPQRFSWDSRNGRMYVADIGQNVVEEISPVSAGANLGWNKWEGSYKYVTRQVDLSEPRSDAAMTWPVAEYDHTDPLVTRAAVTGVYVYRDGDIKPLNNLLIFGDNPSGEIFYVSADKLPAGGQDQIRRILFNDQGTNKTLLQLIREKNAAQGRTAAARADLRLGRGPRNQIFVLNKRDGVIRLLVP
;
A
#
# COMPACT_ATOMS: atom_id res chain seq x y z
N MET A 1 14.74 -7.57 -12.53
CA MET A 1 13.27 -7.63 -12.71
C MET A 1 12.67 -6.30 -12.32
N LEU A 2 11.63 -5.86 -13.03
CA LEU A 2 10.89 -4.63 -12.77
C LEU A 2 9.43 -4.98 -12.47
N TYR A 3 8.90 -4.42 -11.37
CA TYR A 3 7.49 -4.53 -10.99
C TYR A 3 6.81 -3.17 -11.13
N ILE A 4 5.58 -3.17 -11.62
CA ILE A 4 4.83 -1.95 -11.95
C ILE A 4 3.42 -2.07 -11.37
N GLY A 5 3.01 -1.09 -10.56
CA GLY A 5 1.63 -0.97 -10.11
C GLY A 5 0.82 -0.16 -11.11
N SER A 6 -0.33 -0.68 -11.52
CA SER A 6 -1.24 -0.05 -12.46
C SER A 6 -2.64 -0.01 -11.86
N ALA A 7 -3.17 1.19 -11.64
CA ALA A 7 -4.50 1.41 -11.07
C ALA A 7 -5.62 0.93 -12.02
N ASP A 8 -6.84 0.86 -11.54
CA ASP A 8 -8.03 0.32 -12.24
C ASP A 8 -8.55 1.20 -13.39
N GLY A 9 -8.03 2.42 -13.57
CA GLY A 9 -8.46 3.37 -14.59
C GLY A 9 -9.40 4.49 -14.09
N GLY A 10 -9.76 4.49 -12.80
CA GLY A 10 -10.26 5.66 -12.08
C GLY A 10 -11.77 5.91 -12.12
N SER A 11 -12.54 5.14 -12.88
CA SER A 11 -14.01 5.19 -12.76
C SER A 11 -14.47 4.40 -11.55
N GLY A 12 -15.27 5.04 -10.69
CA GLY A 12 -15.72 4.45 -9.43
C GLY A 12 -16.42 3.11 -9.64
N GLY A 13 -15.98 2.10 -8.89
CA GLY A 13 -16.50 0.73 -8.99
C GLY A 13 -16.06 -0.04 -10.23
N ASP A 14 -15.06 0.43 -10.99
CA ASP A 14 -14.50 -0.24 -12.17
C ASP A 14 -15.58 -0.83 -13.10
N PRO A 15 -16.40 0.02 -13.75
CA PRO A 15 -17.56 -0.42 -14.54
C PRO A 15 -17.20 -1.27 -15.76
N LEU A 16 -15.94 -1.21 -16.20
CA LEU A 16 -15.40 -2.01 -17.30
C LEU A 16 -14.74 -3.31 -16.82
N ASN A 17 -14.76 -3.56 -15.50
CA ASN A 17 -14.19 -4.73 -14.84
C ASN A 17 -12.72 -4.96 -15.22
N LEU A 18 -11.96 -3.87 -15.40
CA LEU A 18 -10.58 -3.90 -15.89
C LEU A 18 -9.63 -4.58 -14.92
N SER A 19 -9.86 -4.39 -13.61
CA SER A 19 -9.08 -4.99 -12.52
C SER A 19 -9.09 -6.52 -12.55
N GLN A 20 -10.20 -7.14 -12.95
CA GLN A 20 -10.35 -8.59 -13.12
C GLN A 20 -10.12 -9.06 -14.57
N ASN A 21 -10.18 -8.15 -15.54
CA ASN A 21 -9.91 -8.48 -16.95
C ASN A 21 -8.43 -8.78 -17.19
N LEU A 22 -8.12 -10.01 -17.59
CA LEU A 22 -6.77 -10.51 -17.87
C LEU A 22 -6.19 -10.03 -19.22
N ALA A 23 -6.99 -9.41 -20.08
CA ALA A 23 -6.55 -8.75 -21.31
C ALA A 23 -6.24 -7.24 -21.10
N SER A 24 -6.36 -6.73 -19.87
CA SER A 24 -6.14 -5.32 -19.51
C SER A 24 -4.92 -5.15 -18.60
N ILE A 25 -4.19 -4.04 -18.78
CA ILE A 25 -3.10 -3.63 -17.89
C ILE A 25 -3.57 -2.93 -16.62
N PHE A 26 -4.84 -2.52 -16.54
CA PHE A 26 -5.38 -1.77 -15.41
C PHE A 26 -5.79 -2.68 -14.26
N GLY A 27 -5.61 -2.20 -13.03
CA GLY A 27 -5.86 -2.91 -11.78
C GLY A 27 -4.95 -4.14 -11.64
N LYS A 28 -3.66 -3.96 -11.93
CA LYS A 28 -2.65 -5.04 -11.94
C LYS A 28 -1.39 -4.63 -11.18
N ILE A 29 -0.69 -5.63 -10.65
CA ILE A 29 0.76 -5.58 -10.50
C ILE A 29 1.35 -6.34 -11.69
N LEU A 30 2.19 -5.67 -12.48
CA LEU A 30 2.89 -6.25 -13.62
C LEU A 30 4.34 -6.58 -13.24
N ARG A 31 4.93 -7.58 -13.90
CA ARG A 31 6.34 -7.96 -13.75
C ARG A 31 6.95 -8.20 -15.13
N ILE A 32 8.05 -7.51 -15.42
CA ILE A 32 8.81 -7.64 -16.66
C ILE A 32 10.31 -7.79 -16.37
N ASP A 33 11.05 -8.29 -17.36
CA ASP A 33 12.49 -8.17 -17.45
C ASP A 33 12.86 -6.98 -18.35
N PRO A 34 13.28 -5.83 -17.80
CA PRO A 34 13.61 -4.65 -18.62
C PRO A 34 14.84 -4.85 -19.51
N LEU A 35 15.66 -5.89 -19.25
CA LEU A 35 16.84 -6.22 -20.07
C LEU A 35 16.58 -7.38 -21.03
N GLY A 36 15.42 -8.01 -20.94
CA GLY A 36 15.01 -9.10 -21.82
C GLY A 36 14.49 -8.60 -23.17
N ASN A 37 14.24 -9.52 -24.10
CA ASN A 37 13.79 -9.19 -25.46
C ASN A 37 12.87 -10.25 -26.08
N ASN A 38 12.31 -11.16 -25.27
CA ASN A 38 11.51 -12.29 -25.74
C ASN A 38 10.03 -11.93 -26.00
N ARG A 39 9.63 -10.65 -25.91
CA ARG A 39 8.29 -10.17 -26.29
C ARG A 39 8.30 -9.57 -27.70
N GLY A 40 7.13 -9.54 -28.36
CA GLY A 40 7.00 -9.23 -29.80
C GLY A 40 7.64 -7.92 -30.29
N ASN A 41 7.76 -6.89 -29.44
CA ASN A 41 8.43 -5.63 -29.78
C ASN A 41 9.94 -5.60 -29.44
N LYS A 42 10.47 -6.65 -28.81
CA LYS A 42 11.86 -6.81 -28.37
C LYS A 42 12.40 -5.71 -27.45
N GLN A 43 11.53 -4.93 -26.80
CA GLN A 43 11.93 -3.83 -25.89
C GLN A 43 12.10 -4.28 -24.44
N TYR A 44 11.51 -5.41 -24.08
CA TYR A 44 11.60 -6.03 -22.75
C TYR A 44 11.31 -7.53 -22.87
N GLY A 45 11.53 -8.25 -21.78
CA GLY A 45 11.22 -9.66 -21.65
C GLY A 45 10.09 -9.97 -20.68
N ILE A 46 9.45 -11.11 -20.90
CA ILE A 46 8.53 -11.76 -19.96
C ILE A 46 9.31 -12.81 -19.17
N PRO A 47 9.39 -12.70 -17.83
CA PRO A 47 9.92 -13.75 -16.98
C PRO A 47 9.15 -15.05 -17.19
N LYS A 48 9.86 -16.18 -17.34
CA LYS A 48 9.24 -17.49 -17.58
C LYS A 48 8.36 -17.96 -16.42
N ASP A 49 8.65 -17.46 -15.22
CA ASP A 49 7.94 -17.73 -13.98
C ASP A 49 6.80 -16.73 -13.70
N ASN A 50 6.45 -15.87 -14.67
CA ASN A 50 5.20 -15.10 -14.56
C ASN A 50 4.00 -16.07 -14.61
N PRO A 51 2.98 -15.84 -13.75
CA PRO A 51 1.87 -16.77 -13.57
C PRO A 51 1.02 -16.95 -14.83
N PHE A 52 1.05 -15.99 -15.76
CA PHE A 52 0.27 -16.02 -17.00
C PHE A 52 1.13 -16.05 -18.27
N ALA A 53 2.42 -16.36 -18.16
CA ALA A 53 3.38 -16.21 -19.27
C ALA A 53 3.02 -16.99 -20.55
N GLY A 54 2.34 -18.13 -20.39
CA GLY A 54 1.95 -19.03 -21.49
C GLY A 54 0.45 -19.08 -21.76
N THR A 55 -0.35 -18.22 -21.13
CA THR A 55 -1.81 -18.30 -21.21
C THR A 55 -2.32 -17.54 -22.43
N PRO A 56 -3.01 -18.19 -23.40
CA PRO A 56 -3.57 -17.50 -24.55
C PRO A 56 -4.57 -16.42 -24.14
N ASN A 57 -4.59 -15.30 -24.86
CA ASN A 57 -5.49 -14.16 -24.64
C ASN A 57 -5.37 -13.48 -23.26
N VAL A 58 -4.27 -13.72 -22.54
CA VAL A 58 -3.93 -13.05 -21.28
C VAL A 58 -2.64 -12.27 -21.44
N LEU A 59 -2.54 -11.12 -20.77
CA LEU A 59 -1.29 -10.38 -20.70
C LEU A 59 -0.27 -11.12 -19.83
N ALA A 60 0.77 -11.63 -20.48
CA ALA A 60 1.86 -12.37 -19.85
C ALA A 60 2.68 -11.53 -18.84
N GLU A 61 2.53 -10.21 -18.87
CA GLU A 61 3.12 -9.23 -17.94
C GLU A 61 2.48 -9.30 -16.55
N ILE A 62 1.27 -9.84 -16.42
CA ILE A 62 0.53 -9.84 -15.17
C ILE A 62 1.25 -10.70 -14.12
N TYR A 63 1.52 -10.10 -12.96
CA TYR A 63 2.03 -10.79 -11.78
C TYR A 63 0.93 -11.00 -10.73
N ALA A 64 0.07 -10.01 -10.53
CA ALA A 64 -1.11 -10.10 -9.68
C ALA A 64 -2.24 -9.21 -10.22
N ILE A 65 -3.48 -9.51 -9.85
CA ILE A 65 -4.69 -8.82 -10.32
C ILE A 65 -5.51 -8.27 -9.15
N GLY A 66 -6.52 -7.46 -9.46
CA GLY A 66 -7.51 -7.05 -8.48
C GLY A 66 -7.04 -5.98 -7.51
N VAL A 67 -6.13 -5.10 -7.95
CA VAL A 67 -5.80 -3.86 -7.22
C VAL A 67 -6.62 -2.69 -7.74
N ARG A 68 -6.89 -1.71 -6.89
CA ARG A 68 -7.60 -0.48 -7.27
C ARG A 68 -6.65 0.64 -7.62
N ASN A 69 -5.87 1.09 -6.66
CA ASN A 69 -4.93 2.21 -6.73
C ASN A 69 -3.68 1.89 -5.88
N PRO A 70 -2.79 1.00 -6.39
CA PRO A 70 -1.63 0.52 -5.66
C PRO A 70 -0.60 1.64 -5.48
N GLN A 71 -0.72 2.38 -4.38
CA GLN A 71 0.00 3.62 -4.09
C GLN A 71 1.50 3.35 -3.96
N ARG A 72 1.86 2.31 -3.21
CA ARG A 72 3.24 1.85 -2.95
C ARG A 72 3.24 0.35 -2.73
N PHE A 73 4.34 -0.30 -3.09
CA PHE A 73 4.64 -1.65 -2.64
C PHE A 73 6.11 -1.74 -2.24
N SER A 74 6.44 -2.72 -1.40
CA SER A 74 7.81 -3.05 -1.02
C SER A 74 7.95 -4.52 -0.70
N TRP A 75 9.18 -4.98 -0.55
CA TRP A 75 9.51 -6.35 -0.17
C TRP A 75 10.07 -6.40 1.23
N ASP A 76 9.67 -7.41 1.97
CA ASP A 76 10.38 -7.84 3.16
C ASP A 76 11.72 -8.46 2.76
N SER A 77 12.83 -7.85 3.18
CA SER A 77 14.17 -8.32 2.84
C SER A 77 14.51 -9.67 3.45
N ARG A 78 13.77 -10.14 4.47
CA ARG A 78 14.03 -11.43 5.12
C ARG A 78 13.49 -12.61 4.31
N ASN A 79 12.29 -12.49 3.74
CA ASN A 79 11.58 -13.61 3.11
C ASN A 79 11.14 -13.33 1.66
N GLY A 80 11.39 -12.12 1.13
CA GLY A 80 11.05 -11.74 -0.24
C GLY A 80 9.55 -11.51 -0.47
N ARG A 81 8.70 -11.48 0.57
CA ARG A 81 7.27 -11.22 0.41
C ARG A 81 7.04 -9.76 0.03
N MET A 82 6.26 -9.54 -1.03
CA MET A 82 5.78 -8.22 -1.40
C MET A 82 4.56 -7.85 -0.56
N TYR A 83 4.47 -6.59 -0.15
CA TYR A 83 3.26 -5.96 0.37
C TYR A 83 2.92 -4.74 -0.48
N VAL A 84 1.63 -4.52 -0.71
CA VAL A 84 1.10 -3.34 -1.40
C VAL A 84 0.19 -2.55 -0.46
N ALA A 85 0.33 -1.23 -0.48
CA ALA A 85 -0.63 -0.28 0.05
C ALA A 85 -1.56 0.11 -1.11
N ASP A 86 -2.82 -0.32 -1.03
CA ASP A 86 -3.82 -0.11 -2.08
C ASP A 86 -4.94 0.78 -1.57
N ILE A 87 -5.18 1.90 -2.26
CA ILE A 87 -6.19 2.88 -1.85
C ILE A 87 -7.57 2.40 -2.27
N GLY A 88 -8.46 2.25 -1.30
CA GLY A 88 -9.86 1.87 -1.48
C GLY A 88 -10.72 2.90 -2.21
N GLN A 89 -11.92 2.49 -2.57
CA GLN A 89 -12.86 3.30 -3.35
C GLN A 89 -13.69 4.22 -2.47
N ASN A 90 -14.29 3.68 -1.41
CA ASN A 90 -15.26 4.39 -0.59
C ASN A 90 -15.17 4.08 0.89
N VAL A 91 -14.74 2.88 1.28
CA VAL A 91 -14.92 2.38 2.64
C VAL A 91 -13.62 1.95 3.30
N VAL A 92 -12.74 1.24 2.60
CA VAL A 92 -11.61 0.53 3.25
C VAL A 92 -10.28 0.83 2.58
N GLU A 93 -9.33 1.28 3.36
CA GLU A 93 -7.92 1.34 3.00
C GLU A 93 -7.21 0.04 3.38
N GLU A 94 -6.26 -0.45 2.57
CA GLU A 94 -5.68 -1.79 2.80
C GLU A 94 -4.17 -1.94 2.55
N ILE A 95 -3.56 -2.87 3.30
CA ILE A 95 -2.24 -3.43 3.08
C ILE A 95 -2.37 -4.92 2.80
N SER A 96 -1.98 -5.34 1.60
CA SER A 96 -2.16 -6.72 1.12
C SER A 96 -0.83 -7.39 0.79
N PRO A 97 -0.59 -8.66 1.20
CA PRO A 97 0.54 -9.43 0.72
C PRO A 97 0.32 -9.79 -0.76
N VAL A 98 1.39 -9.84 -1.55
CA VAL A 98 1.29 -10.14 -2.99
C VAL A 98 2.24 -11.28 -3.36
N SER A 99 1.67 -12.34 -3.92
CA SER A 99 2.38 -13.45 -4.54
C SER A 99 2.07 -13.53 -6.04
N ALA A 100 2.86 -14.31 -6.77
CA ALA A 100 2.58 -14.60 -8.18
C ALA A 100 1.17 -15.22 -8.31
N GLY A 101 0.33 -14.63 -9.17
CA GLY A 101 -1.03 -15.07 -9.44
C GLY A 101 -2.07 -14.61 -8.42
N ALA A 102 -1.69 -13.81 -7.42
CA ALA A 102 -2.63 -13.31 -6.42
C ALA A 102 -3.76 -12.49 -7.06
N ASN A 103 -4.97 -12.67 -6.54
CA ASN A 103 -6.13 -11.82 -6.82
C ASN A 103 -6.48 -11.05 -5.55
N LEU A 104 -6.31 -9.74 -5.57
CA LEU A 104 -6.57 -8.86 -4.43
C LEU A 104 -8.04 -8.39 -4.37
N GLY A 105 -8.88 -8.88 -5.28
CA GLY A 105 -10.33 -8.85 -5.14
C GLY A 105 -11.06 -7.62 -5.68
N TRP A 106 -10.39 -6.48 -5.86
CA TRP A 106 -11.03 -5.33 -6.51
C TRP A 106 -11.47 -5.70 -7.94
N ASN A 107 -12.69 -5.38 -8.40
CA ASN A 107 -13.73 -4.56 -7.78
C ASN A 107 -14.87 -5.32 -7.07
N LYS A 108 -14.72 -6.63 -6.89
CA LYS A 108 -15.73 -7.45 -6.18
C LYS A 108 -15.62 -7.31 -4.67
N TRP A 109 -14.43 -7.00 -4.19
CA TRP A 109 -14.08 -6.85 -2.79
C TRP A 109 -13.40 -5.49 -2.56
N GLU A 110 -13.69 -4.88 -1.42
CA GLU A 110 -12.99 -3.72 -0.88
C GLU A 110 -12.56 -4.07 0.54
N GLY A 111 -11.27 -4.36 0.72
CA GLY A 111 -10.77 -5.06 1.90
C GLY A 111 -11.42 -6.44 2.06
N SER A 112 -11.84 -6.74 3.28
CA SER A 112 -12.49 -7.99 3.66
C SER A 112 -13.94 -8.13 3.18
N TYR A 113 -14.54 -7.10 2.59
CA TYR A 113 -15.99 -7.01 2.40
C TYR A 113 -16.37 -6.92 0.93
N LYS A 114 -17.54 -7.47 0.56
CA LYS A 114 -18.02 -7.40 -0.82
C LYS A 114 -18.35 -5.95 -1.15
N TYR A 115 -17.83 -5.46 -2.26
CA TYR A 115 -18.12 -4.13 -2.73
C TYR A 115 -19.51 -4.07 -3.38
N VAL A 116 -20.34 -3.13 -2.92
CA VAL A 116 -21.69 -2.89 -3.44
C VAL A 116 -21.86 -1.40 -3.72
N THR A 117 -21.59 -1.01 -4.96
CA THR A 117 -21.76 0.35 -5.49
C THR A 117 -20.89 1.43 -4.85
N ARG A 118 -21.12 1.81 -3.60
CA ARG A 118 -20.32 2.81 -2.82
C ARG A 118 -20.28 2.44 -1.34
N GLN A 119 -20.68 1.22 -1.03
CA GLN A 119 -20.77 0.63 0.29
C GLN A 119 -20.18 -0.78 0.22
N VAL A 120 -20.09 -1.43 1.37
CA VAL A 120 -19.69 -2.83 1.46
C VAL A 120 -20.74 -3.63 2.19
N ASP A 121 -20.86 -4.90 1.85
CA ASP A 121 -21.68 -5.89 2.57
C ASP A 121 -20.83 -6.57 3.66
N LEU A 122 -21.29 -6.45 4.90
CA LEU A 122 -20.61 -6.93 6.11
C LEU A 122 -20.98 -8.37 6.49
N SER A 123 -21.92 -9.01 5.78
CA SER A 123 -22.49 -10.31 6.17
C SER A 123 -21.50 -11.47 6.08
N GLU A 124 -20.66 -11.48 5.04
CA GLU A 124 -19.81 -12.61 4.69
C GLU A 124 -18.38 -12.17 4.40
N PRO A 125 -17.67 -11.57 5.39
CA PRO A 125 -16.33 -11.08 5.18
C PRO A 125 -15.38 -12.22 4.84
N ARG A 126 -14.53 -11.99 3.84
CA ARG A 126 -13.49 -12.94 3.41
C ARG A 126 -14.01 -14.32 2.97
N SER A 127 -15.23 -14.38 2.42
CA SER A 127 -15.89 -15.66 2.06
C SER A 127 -15.42 -16.31 0.75
N ASP A 128 -14.59 -15.63 -0.07
CA ASP A 128 -14.05 -16.18 -1.31
C ASP A 128 -12.60 -16.68 -1.15
N ALA A 129 -12.42 -18.00 -1.13
CA ALA A 129 -11.11 -18.63 -0.96
C ALA A 129 -10.13 -18.37 -2.12
N ALA A 130 -10.58 -17.83 -3.26
CA ALA A 130 -9.69 -17.47 -4.37
C ALA A 130 -8.99 -16.11 -4.16
N MET A 131 -9.43 -15.31 -3.16
CA MET A 131 -8.87 -13.99 -2.90
C MET A 131 -7.66 -14.05 -1.97
N THR A 132 -6.75 -13.11 -2.18
CA THR A 132 -5.70 -12.77 -1.22
C THR A 132 -6.19 -11.63 -0.36
N TRP A 133 -6.42 -11.92 0.92
CA TRP A 133 -6.97 -10.96 1.85
C TRP A 133 -5.92 -9.99 2.42
N PRO A 134 -6.30 -8.74 2.71
CA PRO A 134 -5.40 -7.79 3.36
C PRO A 134 -4.99 -8.27 4.75
N VAL A 135 -3.80 -7.87 5.17
CA VAL A 135 -3.25 -8.13 6.52
C VAL A 135 -3.36 -6.93 7.45
N ALA A 136 -3.75 -5.78 6.91
CA ALA A 136 -4.19 -4.61 7.64
C ALA A 136 -5.19 -3.84 6.77
N GLU A 137 -6.32 -3.49 7.35
CA GLU A 137 -7.37 -2.69 6.73
C GLU A 137 -7.95 -1.71 7.75
N TYR A 138 -8.35 -0.52 7.32
CA TYR A 138 -9.00 0.45 8.18
C TYR A 138 -10.03 1.26 7.40
N ASP A 139 -11.11 1.62 8.09
CA ASP A 139 -12.23 2.27 7.45
C ASP A 139 -12.04 3.79 7.30
N HIS A 140 -12.76 4.38 6.34
CA HIS A 140 -12.71 5.82 6.05
C HIS A 140 -13.47 6.68 7.08
N THR A 141 -14.19 6.05 8.00
CA THR A 141 -14.99 6.68 9.05
C THR A 141 -14.28 6.75 10.40
N ASP A 142 -13.11 6.11 10.53
CA ASP A 142 -12.32 6.15 11.75
C ASP A 142 -11.93 7.61 12.07
N PRO A 143 -12.28 8.12 13.26
CA PRO A 143 -12.08 9.52 13.63
C PRO A 143 -10.60 9.95 13.67
N LEU A 144 -9.66 8.99 13.73
CA LEU A 144 -8.23 9.25 13.69
C LEU A 144 -7.73 9.59 12.28
N VAL A 145 -8.39 9.06 11.24
CA VAL A 145 -7.98 9.25 9.83
C VAL A 145 -9.04 10.04 9.07
N THR A 146 -8.68 11.26 8.65
CA THR A 146 -9.59 12.10 7.87
C THR A 146 -9.27 11.98 6.39
N ARG A 147 -10.31 11.68 5.58
CA ARG A 147 -10.20 11.54 4.12
C ARG A 147 -9.22 10.45 3.70
N ALA A 148 -9.22 9.32 4.43
CA ALA A 148 -8.26 8.24 4.35
C ALA A 148 -7.74 7.93 2.94
N ALA A 149 -6.43 7.69 2.85
CA ALA A 149 -5.75 7.17 1.67
C ALA A 149 -4.42 6.56 2.11
N VAL A 150 -4.33 5.23 2.14
CA VAL A 150 -3.14 4.51 2.58
C VAL A 150 -1.94 4.84 1.71
N THR A 151 -0.77 4.90 2.34
CA THR A 151 0.49 5.25 1.69
C THR A 151 1.64 4.66 2.45
N GLY A 152 2.71 4.36 1.71
CA GLY A 152 3.90 3.78 2.31
C GLY A 152 3.63 2.38 2.85
N VAL A 153 4.54 1.47 2.56
CA VAL A 153 4.48 0.12 3.10
C VAL A 153 5.91 -0.37 3.14
N TYR A 154 6.39 -0.74 4.32
CA TYR A 154 7.76 -1.17 4.51
C TYR A 154 7.87 -2.11 5.70
N VAL A 155 8.55 -3.23 5.51
CA VAL A 155 8.94 -4.08 6.63
C VAL A 155 10.28 -3.62 7.17
N TYR A 156 10.30 -3.12 8.41
CA TYR A 156 11.50 -2.64 9.05
C TYR A 156 12.31 -3.82 9.63
N ARG A 157 13.41 -4.15 8.96
CA ARG A 157 14.37 -5.19 9.37
C ARG A 157 15.71 -4.56 9.73
N ASP A 158 16.27 -5.00 10.85
CA ASP A 158 17.67 -4.77 11.26
C ASP A 158 18.14 -3.32 11.13
N GLY A 159 17.31 -2.37 11.56
CA GLY A 159 17.64 -0.94 11.53
C GLY A 159 18.14 -0.41 12.89
N ASP A 160 18.43 0.88 12.92
CA ASP A 160 18.95 1.58 14.10
C ASP A 160 17.88 1.73 15.21
N ILE A 161 16.60 1.84 14.82
CA ILE A 161 15.46 2.01 15.74
C ILE A 161 14.97 0.63 16.16
N LYS A 162 15.62 0.03 17.16
CA LYS A 162 15.36 -1.36 17.58
C LYS A 162 13.90 -1.69 17.88
N PRO A 163 13.10 -0.80 18.51
CA PRO A 163 11.68 -1.07 18.73
C PRO A 163 10.85 -1.26 17.46
N LEU A 164 11.32 -0.78 16.30
CA LEU A 164 10.63 -0.93 15.02
C LEU A 164 10.98 -2.24 14.29
N ASN A 165 11.97 -3.00 14.77
CA ASN A 165 12.37 -4.24 14.12
C ASN A 165 11.20 -5.23 14.06
N ASN A 166 11.05 -5.86 12.89
CA ASN A 166 10.03 -6.85 12.57
C ASN A 166 8.60 -6.28 12.49
N LEU A 167 8.46 -4.97 12.29
CA LEU A 167 7.18 -4.32 12.08
C LEU A 167 6.96 -4.03 10.59
N LEU A 168 5.73 -4.25 10.14
CA LEU A 168 5.22 -3.76 8.86
C LEU A 168 4.66 -2.36 9.12
N ILE A 169 5.38 -1.35 8.64
CA ILE A 169 5.07 0.07 8.81
C ILE A 169 4.38 0.59 7.55
N PHE A 170 3.30 1.33 7.76
CA PHE A 170 2.54 2.00 6.72
C PHE A 170 1.99 3.32 7.27
N GLY A 171 1.30 4.09 6.46
CA GLY A 171 0.70 5.33 6.93
C GLY A 171 -0.50 5.75 6.12
N ASP A 172 -1.06 6.88 6.51
CA ASP A 172 -2.19 7.52 5.83
C ASP A 172 -1.74 8.87 5.25
N ASN A 173 -1.92 9.05 3.94
CA ASN A 173 -1.40 10.20 3.22
C ASN A 173 -1.98 11.52 3.74
N PRO A 174 -3.31 11.68 3.87
CA PRO A 174 -3.88 12.96 4.27
C PRO A 174 -3.66 13.25 5.75
N SER A 175 -3.95 12.32 6.66
CA SER A 175 -3.80 12.59 8.10
C SER A 175 -2.34 12.72 8.54
N GLY A 176 -1.44 11.97 7.90
CA GLY A 176 -0.05 11.83 8.33
C GLY A 176 0.15 10.87 9.49
N GLU A 177 -0.88 10.09 9.83
CA GLU A 177 -0.75 8.97 10.76
C GLU A 177 0.21 7.94 10.20
N ILE A 178 1.03 7.37 11.08
CA ILE A 178 1.94 6.28 10.78
C ILE A 178 1.55 5.12 11.67
N PHE A 179 1.38 3.95 11.06
CA PHE A 179 0.88 2.76 11.70
C PHE A 179 1.86 1.61 11.58
N TYR A 180 1.67 0.60 12.42
CA TYR A 180 2.30 -0.69 12.24
C TYR A 180 1.42 -1.86 12.66
N VAL A 181 1.72 -3.00 12.05
CA VAL A 181 1.36 -4.35 12.51
C VAL A 181 2.63 -5.20 12.59
N SER A 182 2.56 -6.39 13.20
CA SER A 182 3.69 -7.32 13.18
C SER A 182 3.93 -7.84 11.77
N ALA A 183 5.17 -7.84 11.27
CA ALA A 183 5.51 -8.47 9.99
C ALA A 183 5.70 -10.00 10.10
N ASP A 184 5.88 -10.53 11.31
CA ASP A 184 6.18 -11.94 11.57
C ASP A 184 4.95 -12.71 12.09
N LYS A 185 3.96 -12.01 12.64
CA LYS A 185 2.71 -12.59 13.16
C LYS A 185 1.51 -12.10 12.33
N LEU A 186 1.58 -12.35 11.03
CA LEU A 186 0.53 -11.94 10.11
C LEU A 186 -0.56 -13.00 10.03
N PRO A 187 -1.85 -12.62 10.12
CA PRO A 187 -2.93 -13.56 9.91
C PRO A 187 -3.04 -13.92 8.43
N ALA A 188 -3.73 -15.03 8.14
CA ALA A 188 -4.16 -15.36 6.78
C ALA A 188 -5.41 -14.54 6.41
N GLY A 189 -5.23 -13.21 6.31
CA GLY A 189 -6.29 -12.21 6.12
C GLY A 189 -6.82 -11.59 7.42
N GLY A 190 -7.33 -10.36 7.33
CA GLY A 190 -7.74 -9.53 8.47
C GLY A 190 -6.53 -8.98 9.24
N GLN A 191 -6.75 -8.40 10.43
CA GLN A 191 -5.65 -7.91 11.28
C GLN A 191 -5.82 -8.23 12.76
N ASP A 192 -4.68 -8.20 13.47
CA ASP A 192 -4.66 -7.87 14.90
C ASP A 192 -4.72 -6.32 15.08
N GLN A 193 -4.51 -5.81 16.28
CA GLN A 193 -4.45 -4.36 16.53
C GLN A 193 -3.45 -3.64 15.62
N ILE A 194 -3.95 -2.66 14.87
CA ILE A 194 -3.14 -1.63 14.22
C ILE A 194 -2.70 -0.63 15.29
N ARG A 195 -1.39 -0.39 15.38
CA ARG A 195 -0.80 0.51 16.39
C ARG A 195 -0.22 1.75 15.73
N ARG A 196 -0.29 2.87 16.44
CA ARG A 196 0.20 4.18 15.97
C ARG A 196 1.67 4.40 16.35
N ILE A 197 2.41 5.06 15.47
CA ILE A 197 3.74 5.60 15.73
C ILE A 197 3.60 7.11 15.91
N LEU A 198 3.97 7.59 17.10
CA LEU A 198 4.08 9.02 17.40
C LEU A 198 5.55 9.42 17.44
N PHE A 199 5.82 10.69 17.15
CA PHE A 199 7.14 11.27 17.25
C PHE A 199 7.36 11.82 18.66
N ASN A 200 8.52 11.56 19.25
CA ASN A 200 8.96 12.30 20.42
C ASN A 200 9.62 13.61 19.95
N ASP A 201 9.03 14.73 20.32
CA ASP A 201 9.60 16.06 20.12
C ASP A 201 9.81 16.70 21.48
N GLN A 202 11.07 16.68 21.94
CA GLN A 202 11.50 17.23 23.23
C GLN A 202 10.66 16.71 24.41
N GLY A 203 10.39 15.40 24.45
CA GLY A 203 9.61 14.76 25.51
C GLY A 203 8.10 14.77 25.30
N THR A 204 7.59 15.43 24.26
CA THR A 204 6.16 15.44 23.93
C THR A 204 5.87 14.52 22.75
N ASN A 205 4.87 13.65 22.89
CA ASN A 205 4.42 12.80 21.79
C ASN A 205 3.53 13.58 20.82
N LYS A 206 3.91 13.62 19.54
CA LYS A 206 3.23 14.37 18.48
C LYS A 206 2.96 13.51 17.26
N THR A 207 1.85 13.78 16.57
CA THR A 207 1.62 13.28 15.20
C THR A 207 2.47 14.09 14.21
N LEU A 208 2.64 13.56 13.00
CA LEU A 208 3.31 14.32 11.93
C LEU A 208 2.60 15.65 11.65
N LEU A 209 1.27 15.67 11.67
CA LEU A 209 0.49 16.87 11.40
C LEU A 209 0.70 17.94 12.46
N GLN A 210 0.85 17.56 13.73
CA GLN A 210 1.21 18.49 14.80
C GLN A 210 2.59 19.11 14.57
N LEU A 211 3.60 18.29 14.25
CA LEU A 211 4.94 18.79 13.91
C LEU A 211 4.94 19.76 12.72
N ILE A 212 4.15 19.46 11.68
CA ILE A 212 3.98 20.33 10.51
C ILE A 212 3.34 21.66 10.92
N ARG A 213 2.27 21.63 11.72
CA ARG A 213 1.53 22.83 12.14
C ARG A 213 2.38 23.75 12.99
N GLU A 214 3.11 23.20 13.96
CA GLU A 214 4.00 23.99 14.83
C GLU A 214 5.13 24.63 14.02
N LYS A 215 5.74 23.89 13.09
CA LYS A 215 6.75 24.47 12.20
C LYS A 215 6.18 25.59 11.34
N ASN A 216 4.99 25.39 10.76
CA ASN A 216 4.33 26.44 9.96
C ASN A 216 4.04 27.67 10.82
N ALA A 217 3.53 27.50 12.04
CA ALA A 217 3.28 28.60 12.97
C ALA A 217 4.57 29.38 13.30
N ALA A 218 5.67 28.68 13.59
CA ALA A 218 6.99 29.30 13.83
C ALA A 218 7.52 30.08 12.61
N GLN A 219 7.02 29.80 11.41
CA GLN A 219 7.35 30.50 10.16
C GLN A 219 6.31 31.55 9.74
N GLY A 220 5.28 31.81 10.56
CA GLY A 220 4.17 32.71 10.20
C GLY A 220 3.29 32.20 9.04
N ARG A 221 3.31 30.89 8.77
CA ARG A 221 2.52 30.25 7.69
C ARG A 221 1.19 29.72 8.24
N THR A 222 0.23 29.57 7.35
CA THR A 222 -1.08 28.99 7.68
C THR A 222 -0.95 27.55 8.19
N ALA A 223 -1.80 27.19 9.16
CA ALA A 223 -1.84 25.85 9.72
C ALA A 223 -2.25 24.84 8.63
N ALA A 224 -1.51 23.74 8.52
CA ALA A 224 -1.81 22.69 7.57
C ALA A 224 -3.08 21.91 7.98
N ALA A 225 -4.01 21.74 7.04
CA ALA A 225 -5.21 20.92 7.25
C ALA A 225 -4.96 19.41 7.12
N ARG A 226 -3.89 19.02 6.42
CA ARG A 226 -3.48 17.64 6.14
C ARG A 226 -1.95 17.57 6.06
N ALA A 227 -1.36 16.39 6.20
CA ALA A 227 0.09 16.17 6.14
C ALA A 227 0.62 15.89 4.73
N ASP A 228 -0.10 15.09 3.91
CA ASP A 228 0.42 14.55 2.63
C ASP A 228 1.67 13.68 2.80
N LEU A 229 1.58 12.73 3.73
CA LEU A 229 2.68 11.83 4.11
C LEU A 229 3.21 11.02 2.92
N ARG A 230 4.54 10.92 2.87
CA ARG A 230 5.29 9.96 2.08
C ARG A 230 6.36 9.34 2.99
N LEU A 231 6.51 8.02 2.90
CA LEU A 231 7.63 7.30 3.52
C LEU A 231 8.70 6.99 2.47
N GLY A 232 9.96 7.20 2.85
CA GLY A 232 11.15 6.87 2.07
C GLY A 232 12.10 5.99 2.88
N ARG A 233 12.97 5.24 2.17
CA ARG A 233 13.97 4.36 2.79
C ARG A 233 15.38 4.79 2.38
N GLY A 234 16.28 4.85 3.36
CA GLY A 234 17.72 5.04 3.13
C GLY A 234 18.49 3.72 2.95
N PRO A 235 19.75 3.78 2.49
CA PRO A 235 20.57 2.60 2.22
C PRO A 235 20.88 1.74 3.46
N ARG A 236 20.69 2.29 4.67
CA ARG A 236 20.92 1.61 5.95
C ARG A 236 19.61 1.34 6.71
N ASN A 237 18.53 1.02 6.01
CA ASN A 237 17.20 0.81 6.59
C ASN A 237 16.64 2.01 7.36
N GLN A 238 17.16 3.21 7.10
CA GLN A 238 16.64 4.45 7.65
C GLN A 238 15.23 4.72 7.10
N ILE A 239 14.35 5.28 7.92
CA ILE A 239 13.04 5.78 7.46
C ILE A 239 13.12 7.29 7.35
N PHE A 240 12.78 7.78 6.15
CA PHE A 240 12.54 9.20 5.91
C PHE A 240 11.04 9.47 5.87
N VAL A 241 10.60 10.49 6.61
CA VAL A 241 9.24 11.01 6.58
C VAL A 241 9.25 12.32 5.81
N LEU A 242 8.52 12.34 4.69
CA LEU A 242 8.37 13.49 3.82
C LEU A 242 6.91 13.91 3.79
N ASN A 243 6.68 15.18 3.47
CA ASN A 243 5.36 15.78 3.40
C ASN A 243 5.37 16.95 2.41
N LYS A 244 4.19 17.45 2.01
CA LYS A 244 4.07 18.58 1.06
C LYS A 244 3.86 19.94 1.72
N ARG A 245 3.87 20.02 3.04
CA ARG A 245 3.21 21.09 3.80
C ARG A 245 4.16 22.02 4.53
N ASP A 246 5.37 21.56 4.80
CA ASP A 246 6.39 22.37 5.50
C ASP A 246 7.78 22.37 4.84
N GLY A 247 7.96 21.62 3.75
CA GLY A 247 9.23 21.54 3.01
C GLY A 247 10.35 20.75 3.71
N VAL A 248 10.03 19.93 4.71
CA VAL A 248 11.02 19.18 5.50
C VAL A 248 11.02 17.70 5.15
N ILE A 249 12.23 17.16 4.99
CA ILE A 249 12.51 15.73 5.03
C ILE A 249 13.01 15.41 6.44
N ARG A 250 12.29 14.55 7.15
CA ARG A 250 12.65 14.10 8.51
C ARG A 250 13.29 12.72 8.43
N LEU A 251 14.41 12.53 9.10
CA LEU A 251 14.98 11.20 9.36
C LEU A 251 14.46 10.73 10.71
N LEU A 252 13.89 9.52 10.78
CA LEU A 252 13.57 8.91 12.07
C LEU A 252 14.86 8.43 12.73
N VAL A 253 14.98 8.71 14.02
CA VAL A 253 16.12 8.34 14.88
C VAL A 253 15.62 7.60 16.13
N PRO A 254 16.49 6.83 16.81
CA PRO A 254 16.13 6.12 18.05
C PRO A 254 15.64 7.03 19.17
#